data_AF-A0AAE5X3E5-F1
#
_entry.id   AF-A0AAE5X3E5-F1
#
_cell.length_a   1.000
_cell.length_b   1.000
_cell.length_c   1.000
_cell.angle_alpha   90.00
_cell.angle_beta   90.00
_cell.angle_gamma   90.00
#
_symmetry.space_group_name_H-M   'P 1'
#
loop_
_entity.id
_entity.type
_entity.pdbx_description
1 polymer ?
#
loop_
_entity_poly.entity_id
_entity_poly.type
_entity_poly.pdbx_seq_one_letter_code
_entity_poly.pdbx_strand_id
1 'polypeptide(L)'
;MMTLSLIGIGCGDPRQLTRAAIEAINAADLILIPRKGAAKSDLADLRRTICADVLTSATTRIAEFDLPVRDAAEADYRKGVDDWHDSVAATWSQTIADHLDGAGKVALLIWGDPSLYDSSLRIARRLDPLPDIAVVPGITSIQALCAAHALPLNDIGEPFLVTTGRRLREGGWPEGVDTIVVMLDGSTAFQSLDPDGVHIWWGAYLGMADQIILSGALAEIGPRIVATRQDARERHGWIMDSYILKRSP
;
A
#
# COMPACT_ATOMS: atom_id res chain seq x y z
N MET A 1 13.16 19.18 18.66
CA MET A 1 12.83 18.95 17.24
C MET A 1 12.22 17.57 17.16
N MET A 2 11.09 17.43 16.47
CA MET A 2 10.39 16.15 16.30
C MET A 2 10.90 15.43 15.05
N THR A 3 11.09 14.11 15.14
CA THR A 3 11.33 13.24 13.98
C THR A 3 10.07 12.43 13.70
N LEU A 4 9.60 12.43 12.46
CA LEU A 4 8.51 11.57 11.99
C LEU A 4 9.06 10.50 11.05
N SER A 5 9.02 9.24 11.50
CA SER A 5 9.45 8.07 10.73
C SER A 5 8.27 7.43 10.02
N LEU A 6 8.32 7.38 8.69
CA LEU A 6 7.39 6.62 7.85
C LEU A 6 8.01 5.26 7.58
N ILE A 7 7.46 4.21 8.20
CA ILE A 7 8.09 2.90 8.26
C ILE A 7 7.33 1.93 7.37
N GLY A 8 7.95 1.48 6.28
CA GLY A 8 7.43 0.40 5.44
C GLY A 8 7.37 -0.93 6.22
N ILE A 9 6.18 -1.54 6.29
CA ILE A 9 5.92 -2.76 7.07
C ILE A 9 5.63 -3.99 6.20
N GLY A 10 5.90 -3.93 4.89
CA GLY A 10 5.63 -5.05 3.98
C GLY A 10 4.15 -5.17 3.60
N CYS A 11 3.75 -6.28 3.00
CA CYS A 11 2.43 -6.49 2.40
C CYS A 11 1.45 -7.31 3.26
N GLY A 12 1.87 -7.79 4.44
CA GLY A 12 0.97 -8.47 5.36
C GLY A 12 1.60 -9.59 6.18
N ASP A 13 2.77 -10.11 5.78
CA ASP A 13 3.52 -11.07 6.59
C ASP A 13 4.43 -10.30 7.57
N PRO A 14 4.31 -10.47 8.90
CA PRO A 14 5.23 -9.85 9.85
C PRO A 14 6.71 -10.18 9.60
N ARG A 15 7.01 -11.32 8.95
CA ARG A 15 8.39 -11.69 8.56
C ARG A 15 8.97 -10.81 7.45
N GLN A 16 8.16 -10.01 6.77
CA GLN A 16 8.63 -9.03 5.78
C GLN A 16 9.20 -7.76 6.41
N LEU A 17 9.06 -7.59 7.74
CA LEU A 17 9.70 -6.47 8.44
C LEU A 17 11.21 -6.53 8.27
N THR A 18 11.78 -5.42 7.82
CA THR A 18 13.22 -5.27 7.76
C THR A 18 13.78 -5.06 9.16
N ARG A 19 15.06 -5.39 9.37
CA ARG A 19 15.74 -5.08 10.65
C ARG A 19 15.69 -3.58 10.96
N ALA A 20 15.84 -2.73 9.94
CA ALA A 20 15.71 -1.28 10.08
C ALA A 20 14.29 -0.84 10.50
N ALA A 21 13.24 -1.49 10.01
CA ALA A 21 11.87 -1.21 10.44
C ALA A 21 11.66 -1.57 11.91
N ILE A 22 12.14 -2.74 12.35
CA ILE A 22 12.07 -3.16 13.75
C ILE A 22 12.84 -2.20 14.67
N GLU A 23 14.03 -1.78 14.26
CA GLU A 23 14.83 -0.79 15.01
C GLU A 23 14.12 0.56 15.12
N ALA A 24 13.53 1.06 14.01
CA ALA A 24 12.80 2.32 14.00
C ALA A 24 11.50 2.27 14.83
N ILE A 25 10.78 1.15 14.81
CA ILE A 25 9.59 0.92 15.64
C ILE A 25 9.98 0.96 17.12
N ASN A 26 11.05 0.27 17.52
CA ASN A 26 11.52 0.26 18.91
C ASN A 26 12.13 1.58 19.38
N ALA A 27 12.62 2.41 18.45
CA ALA A 27 13.16 3.72 18.75
C ALA A 27 12.08 4.82 18.89
N ALA A 28 10.81 4.54 18.54
CA ALA A 28 9.74 5.51 18.60
C ALA A 28 9.26 5.75 20.04
N ASP A 29 9.02 7.01 20.38
CA ASP A 29 8.34 7.40 21.62
C ASP A 29 6.81 7.24 21.48
N LEU A 30 6.32 7.43 20.25
CA LEU A 30 4.90 7.36 19.90
C LEU A 30 4.71 6.69 18.53
N ILE A 31 3.83 5.70 18.46
CA ILE A 31 3.37 5.09 17.21
C ILE A 31 1.93 5.49 16.98
N LEU A 32 1.64 6.05 15.80
CA LEU A 32 0.30 6.40 15.38
C LEU A 32 -0.31 5.26 14.56
N ILE A 33 -1.49 4.78 14.95
CA ILE A 33 -2.24 3.76 14.21
C ILE A 33 -3.60 4.32 13.76
N PRO A 34 -3.88 4.36 12.45
CA PRO A 34 -5.17 4.83 11.96
C PRO A 34 -6.28 3.82 12.26
N ARG A 35 -7.41 4.30 12.80
CA ARG A 35 -8.69 3.58 12.81
C ARG A 35 -9.46 3.94 11.54
N LYS A 36 -9.97 2.93 10.84
CA LYS A 36 -10.73 3.11 9.59
C LYS A 36 -12.16 2.60 9.73
N GLY A 37 -12.97 3.25 10.57
CA GLY A 37 -14.38 2.90 10.78
C GLY A 37 -14.64 1.43 11.11
N ALA A 38 -15.91 1.03 11.22
CA ALA A 38 -16.28 -0.34 11.62
C ALA A 38 -16.00 -1.42 10.54
N ALA A 39 -15.74 -1.04 9.29
CA ALA A 39 -15.73 -1.97 8.15
C ALA A 39 -14.34 -2.49 7.72
N LYS A 40 -13.24 -2.08 8.40
CA LYS A 40 -11.86 -2.46 8.03
C LYS A 40 -10.97 -2.71 9.25
N SER A 41 -11.46 -3.50 10.21
CA SER A 41 -10.73 -3.90 11.42
C SER A 41 -9.39 -4.57 11.12
N ASP A 42 -9.36 -5.47 10.13
CA ASP A 42 -8.27 -6.43 9.94
C ASP A 42 -6.90 -5.76 9.68
N LEU A 43 -6.86 -4.66 8.93
CA LEU A 43 -5.60 -3.96 8.62
C LEU A 43 -5.12 -3.06 9.76
N ALA A 44 -6.02 -2.58 10.61
CA ALA A 44 -5.63 -1.87 11.84
C ALA A 44 -5.14 -2.88 12.88
N ASP A 45 -5.85 -4.01 13.02
CA ASP A 45 -5.48 -5.11 13.91
C ASP A 45 -4.14 -5.74 13.52
N LEU A 46 -3.84 -5.85 12.23
CA LEU A 46 -2.54 -6.36 11.79
C LEU A 46 -1.39 -5.40 12.14
N ARG A 47 -1.61 -4.07 12.11
CA ARG A 47 -0.61 -3.12 12.63
C ARG A 47 -0.40 -3.26 14.13
N ARG A 48 -1.48 -3.47 14.89
CA ARG A 48 -1.39 -3.74 16.34
C ARG A 48 -0.63 -5.04 16.61
N THR A 49 -0.89 -6.08 15.83
CA THR A 49 -0.20 -7.37 15.91
C THR A 49 1.30 -7.20 15.64
N ILE A 50 1.66 -6.48 14.56
CA ILE A 50 3.06 -6.14 14.27
C ILE A 50 3.72 -5.42 15.46
N CYS A 51 3.06 -4.40 16.01
CA CYS A 51 3.58 -3.70 17.19
C CYS A 51 3.78 -4.66 18.38
N ALA A 52 2.78 -5.50 18.68
CA ALA A 52 2.83 -6.46 19.78
C ALA A 52 3.97 -7.49 19.61
N ASP A 53 4.27 -7.90 18.38
CA ASP A 53 5.30 -8.89 18.08
C ASP A 53 6.72 -8.33 18.21
N VAL A 54 6.93 -7.04 17.88
CA VAL A 54 8.28 -6.47 17.73
C VAL A 54 8.66 -5.42 18.76
N LEU A 55 7.71 -4.82 19.47
CA LEU A 55 8.02 -3.83 20.50
C LEU A 55 8.60 -4.53 21.73
N THR A 56 9.82 -4.13 22.07
CA THR A 56 10.52 -4.51 23.29
C THR A 56 10.60 -3.35 24.30
N SER A 57 10.39 -2.13 23.81
CA SER A 57 10.34 -0.92 24.64
C SER A 57 9.08 -0.88 25.51
N ALA A 58 9.26 -0.70 26.81
CA ALA A 58 8.16 -0.52 27.76
C ALA A 58 7.60 0.92 27.79
N THR A 59 8.27 1.87 27.11
CA THR A 59 7.93 3.30 27.17
C THR A 59 7.28 3.82 25.88
N THR A 60 7.38 3.07 24.78
CA THR A 60 6.73 3.43 23.51
C THR A 60 5.22 3.40 23.67
N ARG A 61 4.56 4.52 23.36
CA ARG A 61 3.10 4.62 23.41
C ARG A 61 2.51 4.38 22.03
N ILE A 62 1.33 3.77 22.00
CA ILE A 62 0.52 3.65 20.77
C ILE A 62 -0.67 4.59 20.94
N ALA A 63 -0.81 5.53 20.01
CA ALA A 63 -1.98 6.40 19.92
C ALA A 63 -2.74 6.09 18.64
N GLU A 64 -4.06 6.13 18.74
CA GLU A 64 -4.95 5.85 17.64
C GLU A 64 -5.74 7.09 17.26
N PHE A 65 -5.92 7.28 15.96
CA PHE A 65 -6.67 8.39 15.42
C PHE A 65 -7.67 7.91 14.38
N ASP A 66 -8.81 8.58 14.29
CA ASP A 66 -9.80 8.29 13.25
C ASP A 66 -9.36 8.97 11.96
N LEU A 67 -9.15 8.17 10.90
CA LEU A 67 -8.69 8.69 9.63
C LEU A 67 -9.81 9.52 8.98
N PRO A 68 -9.58 10.82 8.66
CA PRO A 68 -10.55 11.63 7.94
C PRO A 68 -11.04 10.94 6.67
N VAL A 69 -12.31 11.17 6.33
CA VAL A 69 -12.92 10.64 5.10
C VAL A 69 -12.89 11.73 4.04
N ARG A 70 -12.36 11.42 2.87
CA ARG A 70 -12.40 12.33 1.72
C ARG A 70 -13.85 12.58 1.30
N ASP A 71 -14.19 13.84 1.04
CA ASP A 71 -15.48 14.19 0.44
C ASP A 71 -15.59 13.60 -0.96
N ALA A 72 -16.60 12.75 -1.17
CA ALA A 72 -16.88 12.12 -2.44
C ALA A 72 -17.72 13.01 -3.39
N ALA A 73 -18.34 14.07 -2.87
CA ALA A 73 -19.14 15.02 -3.64
C ALA A 73 -18.30 16.10 -4.34
N GLU A 74 -17.03 16.28 -3.95
CA GLU A 74 -16.11 17.19 -4.61
C GLU A 74 -15.85 16.73 -6.07
N ALA A 75 -16.19 17.60 -7.02
CA ALA A 75 -16.11 17.32 -8.44
C ALA A 75 -14.67 17.38 -8.96
N ASP A 76 -13.83 18.24 -8.38
CA ASP A 76 -12.39 18.26 -8.67
C ASP A 76 -11.66 17.25 -7.78
N TYR A 77 -11.34 16.10 -8.36
CA TYR A 77 -10.60 15.04 -7.68
C TYR A 77 -9.30 15.52 -7.01
N ARG A 78 -8.56 16.45 -7.64
CA ARG A 78 -7.28 16.92 -7.07
C ARG A 78 -7.51 17.79 -5.85
N LYS A 79 -8.46 18.72 -5.95
CA LYS A 79 -8.85 19.57 -4.83
C LYS A 79 -9.35 18.73 -3.64
N GLY A 80 -10.24 17.77 -3.89
CA GLY A 80 -10.76 16.90 -2.84
C GLY A 80 -9.68 16.03 -2.19
N VAL A 81 -8.64 15.65 -2.94
CA VAL A 81 -7.47 14.94 -2.38
C VAL A 81 -6.60 15.88 -1.53
N ASP A 82 -6.41 17.13 -1.95
CA ASP A 82 -5.62 18.11 -1.19
C ASP A 82 -6.31 18.49 0.13
N ASP A 83 -7.59 18.84 0.11
CA ASP A 83 -8.34 19.20 1.32
C ASP A 83 -8.39 18.02 2.33
N TRP A 84 -8.51 16.80 1.80
CA TRP A 84 -8.44 15.58 2.61
C TRP A 84 -7.06 15.37 3.23
N HIS A 85 -5.98 15.56 2.47
CA HIS A 85 -4.62 15.46 2.99
C HIS A 85 -4.33 16.49 4.08
N ASP A 86 -4.84 17.72 3.96
CA ASP A 86 -4.74 18.75 5.00
C ASP A 86 -5.46 18.32 6.28
N SER A 87 -6.65 17.74 6.15
CA SER A 87 -7.42 17.21 7.27
C SER A 87 -6.69 16.06 7.98
N VAL A 88 -6.03 15.17 7.24
CA VAL A 88 -5.23 14.08 7.81
C VAL A 88 -4.00 14.65 8.53
N ALA A 89 -3.31 15.62 7.94
CA ALA A 89 -2.15 16.27 8.57
C ALA A 89 -2.55 16.96 9.89
N ALA A 90 -3.67 17.69 9.91
CA ALA A 90 -4.19 18.31 11.13
C ALA A 90 -4.51 17.26 12.22
N THR A 91 -5.07 16.12 11.83
CA THR A 91 -5.36 15.01 12.76
C THR A 91 -4.08 14.41 13.34
N TRP A 92 -3.03 14.23 12.52
CA TRP A 92 -1.73 13.78 13.01
C TRP A 92 -1.12 14.79 13.98
N SER A 93 -1.11 16.08 13.64
CA SER A 93 -0.60 17.14 14.52
C SER A 93 -1.29 17.14 15.87
N GLN A 94 -2.63 17.06 15.89
CA GLN A 94 -3.39 17.03 17.13
C GLN A 94 -3.06 15.78 17.96
N THR A 95 -3.10 14.60 17.32
CA THR A 95 -2.82 13.32 18.01
C THR A 95 -1.41 13.30 18.61
N ILE A 96 -0.42 13.89 17.91
CA ILE A 96 0.95 14.03 18.40
C ILE A 96 0.99 14.97 19.61
N ALA A 97 0.38 16.16 19.50
CA ALA A 97 0.39 17.16 20.56
C ALA A 97 -0.28 16.67 21.86
N ASP A 98 -1.29 15.82 21.75
CA ASP A 98 -1.97 15.21 22.91
C ASP A 98 -1.06 14.24 23.69
N HIS A 99 0.03 13.77 23.07
CA HIS A 99 0.93 12.78 23.66
C HIS A 99 2.37 13.28 23.87
N LEU A 100 2.84 14.26 23.11
CA LEU A 100 4.23 14.73 23.14
C LEU A 100 4.30 16.26 23.23
N ASP A 101 5.16 16.76 24.12
CA ASP A 101 5.41 18.20 24.32
C ASP A 101 6.36 18.79 23.25
N GLY A 102 6.03 18.60 21.97
CA GLY A 102 6.72 19.22 20.82
C GLY A 102 8.11 18.66 20.44
N ALA A 103 8.61 17.66 21.16
CA ALA A 103 9.82 16.92 20.81
C ALA A 103 9.63 15.42 21.02
N GLY A 104 10.30 14.61 20.19
CA GLY A 104 10.23 13.15 20.26
C GLY A 104 10.28 12.48 18.89
N LYS A 105 10.27 11.16 18.91
CA LYS A 105 10.28 10.29 17.73
C LYS A 105 8.88 9.70 17.54
N VAL A 106 8.21 10.11 16.48
CA VAL A 106 6.90 9.60 16.08
C VAL A 106 7.07 8.63 14.92
N ALA A 107 6.33 7.53 14.93
CA ALA A 107 6.33 6.55 13.86
C ALA A 107 4.92 6.33 13.28
N LEU A 108 4.85 6.19 11.96
CA LEU A 108 3.68 5.74 11.22
C LEU A 108 4.03 4.46 10.46
N LEU A 109 3.17 3.44 10.57
CA LEU A 109 3.36 2.15 9.92
C LEU A 109 2.64 2.11 8.57
N ILE A 110 3.42 2.04 7.50
CA ILE A 110 2.99 2.17 6.11
C ILE A 110 3.02 0.81 5.43
N TRP A 111 1.89 0.38 4.86
CA TRP A 111 1.82 -0.85 4.07
C TRP A 111 2.72 -0.75 2.84
N GLY A 112 3.43 -1.83 2.56
CA GLY A 112 4.40 -1.91 1.49
C GLY A 112 5.63 -1.04 1.76
N ASP A 113 5.85 -0.08 0.87
CA ASP A 113 6.93 0.89 0.96
C ASP A 113 6.35 2.32 0.89
N PRO A 114 6.82 3.27 1.72
CA PRO A 114 6.30 4.65 1.73
C PRO A 114 6.44 5.42 0.40
N SER A 115 7.29 4.96 -0.52
CA SER A 115 7.50 5.61 -1.82
C SER A 115 6.47 5.24 -2.89
N LEU A 116 5.80 4.08 -2.77
CA LEU A 116 5.02 3.49 -3.85
C LEU A 116 3.51 3.63 -3.62
N TYR A 117 2.88 4.53 -4.38
CA TYR A 117 1.41 4.75 -4.36
C TYR A 117 0.79 5.01 -2.98
N ASP A 118 1.58 5.54 -2.05
CA ASP A 118 1.13 5.97 -0.73
C ASP A 118 1.13 7.51 -0.61
N SER A 119 0.25 8.06 0.21
CA SER A 119 0.12 9.52 0.42
C SER A 119 0.86 10.03 1.65
N SER A 120 1.33 9.16 2.54
CA SER A 120 1.81 9.54 3.87
C SER A 120 2.99 10.51 3.82
N LEU A 121 3.91 10.34 2.87
CA LEU A 121 5.04 11.25 2.69
C LEU A 121 4.60 12.65 2.21
N ARG A 122 3.54 12.74 1.39
CA ARG A 122 2.98 14.03 0.95
C ARG A 122 2.23 14.71 2.11
N ILE A 123 1.55 13.94 2.94
CA ILE A 123 0.82 14.43 4.12
C ILE A 123 1.81 14.91 5.20
N ALA A 124 2.87 14.14 5.48
CA ALA A 124 3.90 14.50 6.47
C ALA A 124 4.54 15.87 6.20
N ARG A 125 4.70 16.23 4.91
CA ARG A 125 5.24 17.55 4.50
C ARG A 125 4.29 18.72 4.74
N ARG A 126 3.04 18.46 5.12
CA ARG A 126 2.04 19.48 5.46
C ARG A 126 1.98 19.81 6.95
N LEU A 127 2.72 19.07 7.78
CA LEU A 127 2.78 19.33 9.23
C LEU A 127 3.52 20.65 9.51
N ASP A 128 3.04 21.39 10.50
CA ASP A 128 3.64 22.62 10.99
C ASP A 128 3.71 22.59 12.53
N PRO A 129 4.90 22.73 13.15
CA PRO A 129 6.21 22.85 12.51
C PRO A 129 6.58 21.59 11.71
N LEU A 130 7.27 21.78 10.58
CA LEU A 130 7.75 20.68 9.73
C LEU A 130 8.73 19.80 10.54
N PRO A 131 8.44 18.50 10.75
CA PRO A 131 9.36 17.61 11.43
C PRO A 131 10.55 17.24 10.54
N ASP A 132 11.58 16.68 11.16
CA ASP A 132 12.57 15.89 10.45
C ASP A 132 11.91 14.59 9.96
N ILE A 133 11.81 14.39 8.65
CA ILE A 133 11.11 13.25 8.06
C ILE A 133 12.11 12.16 7.72
N ALA A 134 11.97 11.01 8.36
CA ALA A 134 12.72 9.79 8.06
C ALA A 134 11.84 8.79 7.33
N VAL A 135 12.41 8.04 6.38
CA VAL A 135 11.72 6.98 5.65
C VAL A 135 12.50 5.68 5.82
N VAL A 136 11.80 4.62 6.25
CA VAL A 136 12.36 3.27 6.30
C VAL A 136 11.69 2.44 5.20
N PRO A 137 12.47 1.83 4.28
CA PRO A 137 11.91 1.08 3.17
C PRO A 137 11.26 -0.23 3.62
N GLY A 138 10.30 -0.69 2.84
CA GLY A 138 9.59 -1.95 3.07
C GLY A 138 9.40 -2.77 1.79
N ILE A 139 8.93 -4.01 1.94
CA ILE A 139 8.67 -4.89 0.80
C ILE A 139 7.38 -4.47 0.09
N THR A 140 7.49 -4.08 -1.18
CA THR A 140 6.35 -3.67 -2.02
C THR A 140 5.50 -4.86 -2.47
N SER A 141 4.24 -4.61 -2.85
CA SER A 141 3.38 -5.66 -3.41
C SER A 141 3.88 -6.18 -4.75
N ILE A 142 4.64 -5.36 -5.50
CA ILE A 142 5.30 -5.78 -6.74
C ILE A 142 6.33 -6.87 -6.45
N GLN A 143 7.20 -6.65 -5.45
CA GLN A 143 8.19 -7.64 -5.04
C GLN A 143 7.52 -8.91 -4.49
N ALA A 144 6.47 -8.75 -3.66
CA ALA A 144 5.72 -9.87 -3.13
C ALA A 144 5.06 -10.71 -4.24
N LEU A 145 4.49 -10.05 -5.27
CA LEU A 145 3.89 -10.72 -6.42
C LEU A 145 4.93 -11.49 -7.24
N CYS A 146 6.08 -10.86 -7.54
CA CYS A 146 7.18 -11.50 -8.26
C CYS A 146 7.69 -12.73 -7.51
N ALA A 147 7.89 -12.61 -6.19
CA ALA A 147 8.34 -13.71 -5.34
C ALA A 147 7.32 -14.85 -5.28
N ALA A 148 6.02 -14.53 -5.15
CA ALA A 148 4.96 -15.53 -5.07
C ALA A 148 4.80 -16.33 -6.38
N HIS A 149 5.12 -15.73 -7.53
CA HIS A 149 5.11 -16.39 -8.84
C HIS A 149 6.48 -16.90 -9.30
N ALA A 150 7.54 -16.74 -8.50
CA ALA A 150 8.92 -17.01 -8.91
C ALA A 150 9.29 -16.36 -10.26
N LEU A 151 8.86 -15.11 -10.46
CA LEU A 151 8.95 -14.38 -11.72
C LEU A 151 9.97 -13.23 -11.63
N PRO A 152 10.95 -13.12 -12.53
CA PRO A 152 11.70 -11.88 -12.71
C PRO A 152 10.77 -10.79 -13.27
N LEU A 153 10.77 -9.62 -12.63
CA LEU A 153 9.91 -8.52 -13.04
C LEU A 153 10.19 -8.11 -14.48
N ASN A 154 11.42 -7.69 -14.77
CA ASN A 154 11.84 -7.31 -16.11
C ASN A 154 12.34 -8.52 -16.92
N ASP A 155 12.23 -8.43 -18.25
CA ASP A 155 12.98 -9.28 -19.15
C ASP A 155 14.43 -8.76 -19.30
N ILE A 156 15.30 -9.52 -19.96
CA ILE A 156 16.75 -9.25 -19.98
C ILE A 156 17.00 -7.89 -20.66
N GLY A 157 17.41 -6.90 -19.87
CA GLY A 157 17.73 -5.55 -20.37
C GLY A 157 16.51 -4.70 -20.73
N GLU A 158 15.30 -5.23 -20.56
CA GLU A 158 14.08 -4.57 -21.02
C GLU A 158 13.44 -3.68 -19.93
N PRO A 159 12.81 -2.57 -20.33
CA PRO A 159 12.09 -1.71 -19.41
C PRO A 159 10.78 -2.37 -18.96
N PHE A 160 10.29 -1.89 -17.81
CA PHE A 160 8.93 -2.16 -17.35
C PHE A 160 8.29 -0.87 -16.87
N LEU A 161 6.96 -0.83 -16.88
CA LEU A 161 6.20 0.32 -16.37
C LEU A 161 5.30 -0.10 -15.22
N VAL A 162 5.35 0.66 -14.13
CA VAL A 162 4.35 0.58 -13.05
C VAL A 162 3.26 1.63 -13.32
N THR A 163 2.00 1.18 -13.38
CA THR A 163 0.85 2.03 -13.70
C THR A 163 -0.38 1.68 -12.86
N THR A 164 -1.50 2.37 -13.11
CA THR A 164 -2.77 2.15 -12.41
C THR A 164 -3.85 1.59 -13.32
N GLY A 165 -4.83 0.89 -12.75
CA GLY A 165 -5.97 0.36 -13.51
C GLY A 165 -6.75 1.43 -14.27
N ARG A 166 -6.86 2.67 -13.73
CA ARG A 166 -7.47 3.79 -14.46
C ARG A 166 -6.69 4.13 -15.72
N ARG A 167 -5.36 4.29 -15.62
CA ARG A 167 -4.50 4.60 -16.77
C ARG A 167 -4.53 3.50 -17.82
N LEU A 168 -4.52 2.24 -17.40
CA LEU A 168 -4.61 1.11 -18.33
C LEU A 168 -5.94 1.13 -19.11
N ARG A 169 -7.05 1.41 -18.43
CA ARG A 169 -8.38 1.46 -19.05
C ARG A 169 -8.57 2.62 -20.03
N GLU A 170 -8.02 3.79 -19.69
CA GLU A 170 -8.14 5.00 -20.50
C GLU A 170 -7.14 5.02 -21.67
N GLY A 171 -5.92 4.54 -21.45
CA GLY A 171 -4.83 4.62 -22.42
C GLY A 171 -4.47 3.32 -23.13
N GLY A 172 -5.04 2.18 -22.73
CA GLY A 172 -4.65 0.87 -23.23
C GLY A 172 -3.23 0.48 -22.82
N TRP A 173 -2.62 -0.41 -23.59
CA TRP A 173 -1.24 -0.87 -23.35
C TRP A 173 -0.24 0.27 -23.65
N PRO A 174 0.63 0.64 -22.70
CA PRO A 174 1.61 1.71 -22.88
C PRO A 174 2.64 1.41 -23.98
N GLU A 175 2.96 2.41 -24.81
CA GLU A 175 3.97 2.26 -25.86
C GLU A 175 5.38 2.05 -25.29
N GLY A 176 6.21 1.27 -26.00
CA GLY A 176 7.64 1.11 -25.70
C GLY A 176 7.98 0.22 -24.51
N VAL A 177 7.01 -0.54 -23.97
CA VAL A 177 7.23 -1.51 -22.89
C VAL A 177 6.42 -2.78 -23.14
N ASP A 178 7.02 -3.94 -22.89
CA ASP A 178 6.34 -5.25 -22.98
C ASP A 178 6.02 -5.86 -21.62
N THR A 179 6.49 -5.24 -20.53
CA THR A 179 6.12 -5.59 -19.16
C THR A 179 5.45 -4.40 -18.48
N ILE A 180 4.24 -4.62 -17.95
CA ILE A 180 3.55 -3.64 -17.12
C ILE A 180 3.11 -4.25 -15.79
N VAL A 181 3.28 -3.48 -14.72
CA VAL A 181 2.73 -3.77 -13.40
C VAL A 181 1.56 -2.85 -13.15
N VAL A 182 0.41 -3.40 -12.80
CA VAL A 182 -0.78 -2.61 -12.53
C VAL A 182 -1.16 -2.72 -11.06
N MET A 183 -1.28 -1.54 -10.45
CA MET A 183 -1.69 -1.37 -9.06
C MET A 183 -2.94 -0.48 -8.98
N LEU A 184 -3.52 -0.37 -7.79
CA LEU A 184 -4.69 0.50 -7.54
C LEU A 184 -5.85 0.27 -8.52
N ASP A 185 -6.10 -0.99 -8.89
CA ASP A 185 -7.13 -1.34 -9.84
C ASP A 185 -8.36 -1.93 -9.14
N GLY A 186 -9.41 -1.13 -9.03
CA GLY A 186 -10.66 -1.54 -8.41
C GLY A 186 -11.52 -2.48 -9.27
N SER A 187 -11.23 -2.59 -10.57
CA SER A 187 -12.19 -3.08 -11.57
C SER A 187 -11.55 -3.90 -12.70
N THR A 188 -10.43 -4.58 -12.45
CA THR A 188 -9.83 -5.56 -13.40
C THR A 188 -9.65 -4.98 -14.81
N ALA A 189 -8.94 -3.86 -14.90
CA ALA A 189 -8.70 -3.10 -16.13
C ALA A 189 -8.01 -3.91 -17.23
N PHE A 190 -7.32 -5.01 -16.92
CA PHE A 190 -6.81 -5.94 -17.93
C PHE A 190 -7.89 -6.45 -18.90
N GLN A 191 -9.17 -6.47 -18.49
CA GLN A 191 -10.28 -6.90 -19.35
C GLN A 191 -10.55 -5.94 -20.53
N SER A 192 -10.01 -4.71 -20.50
CA SER A 192 -10.15 -3.77 -21.62
C SER A 192 -9.06 -3.91 -22.67
N LEU A 193 -8.11 -4.83 -22.48
CA LEU A 193 -7.02 -5.10 -23.42
C LEU A 193 -7.42 -6.19 -24.41
N ASP A 194 -6.77 -6.17 -25.57
CA ASP A 194 -6.70 -7.36 -26.42
C ASP A 194 -5.91 -8.45 -25.66
N PRO A 195 -6.53 -9.61 -25.36
CA PRO A 195 -5.89 -10.66 -24.59
C PRO A 195 -4.89 -11.49 -25.39
N ASP A 196 -4.86 -11.37 -26.72
CA ASP A 196 -4.00 -12.19 -27.57
C ASP A 196 -2.52 -11.88 -27.32
N GLY A 197 -1.73 -12.94 -27.11
CA GLY A 197 -0.29 -12.83 -26.82
C GLY A 197 0.06 -12.25 -25.44
N VAL A 198 -0.92 -11.99 -24.56
CA VAL A 198 -0.69 -11.45 -23.22
C VAL A 198 -0.73 -12.54 -22.16
N HIS A 199 0.29 -12.60 -21.31
CA HIS A 199 0.33 -13.44 -20.11
C HIS A 199 0.17 -12.58 -18.86
N ILE A 200 -0.64 -13.04 -17.91
CA ILE A 200 -0.90 -12.35 -16.64
C ILE A 200 -0.34 -13.15 -15.46
N TRP A 201 0.22 -12.44 -14.48
CA TRP A 201 0.51 -12.94 -13.14
C TRP A 201 -0.23 -12.06 -12.16
N TRP A 202 -1.32 -12.59 -11.60
CA TRP A 202 -2.19 -11.89 -10.69
C TRP A 202 -2.02 -12.44 -9.28
N GLY A 203 -2.18 -11.57 -8.29
CA GLY A 203 -2.27 -12.00 -6.90
C GLY A 203 -3.07 -11.05 -6.03
N ALA A 204 -3.77 -11.63 -5.06
CA ALA A 204 -4.49 -10.92 -4.00
C ALA A 204 -3.97 -11.33 -2.62
N TYR A 205 -4.07 -10.40 -1.66
CA TYR A 205 -3.63 -10.61 -0.26
C TYR A 205 -2.17 -11.12 -0.17
N LEU A 206 -1.30 -10.59 -1.02
CA LEU A 206 0.09 -11.04 -1.14
C LEU A 206 0.83 -10.94 0.20
N GLY A 207 1.44 -12.05 0.64
CA GLY A 207 2.10 -12.17 1.94
C GLY A 207 1.16 -12.46 3.11
N MET A 208 -0.16 -12.45 2.94
CA MET A 208 -1.11 -12.79 3.99
C MET A 208 -1.46 -14.28 3.97
N ALA A 209 -2.11 -14.77 5.03
CA ALA A 209 -2.58 -16.16 5.11
C ALA A 209 -3.58 -16.51 3.99
N ASP A 210 -4.40 -15.54 3.58
CA ASP A 210 -5.40 -15.70 2.51
C ASP A 210 -4.83 -15.43 1.10
N GLN A 211 -3.51 -15.49 0.91
CA GLN A 211 -2.89 -15.21 -0.39
C GLN A 211 -3.48 -16.08 -1.50
N ILE A 212 -3.86 -15.44 -2.60
CA ILE A 212 -4.33 -16.09 -3.83
C ILE A 212 -3.43 -15.65 -4.97
N ILE A 213 -2.94 -16.61 -5.77
CA ILE A 213 -2.17 -16.33 -6.99
C ILE A 213 -2.74 -17.10 -8.18
N LEU A 214 -2.83 -16.44 -9.32
CA LEU A 214 -3.29 -17.01 -10.59
C LEU A 214 -2.40 -16.51 -11.73
N SER A 215 -2.06 -17.38 -12.67
CA SER A 215 -1.27 -17.01 -13.83
C SER A 215 -1.62 -17.86 -15.05
N GLY A 216 -1.48 -17.27 -16.23
CA GLY A 216 -1.66 -17.93 -17.53
C GLY A 216 -1.88 -16.92 -18.65
N ALA A 217 -2.23 -17.43 -19.83
CA ALA A 217 -2.69 -16.60 -20.93
C ALA A 217 -3.91 -15.77 -20.51
N LEU A 218 -3.93 -14.48 -20.84
CA LEU A 218 -4.96 -13.55 -20.39
C LEU A 218 -6.34 -13.96 -20.91
N ALA A 219 -6.42 -14.48 -22.14
CA ALA A 219 -7.65 -14.98 -22.74
C ALA A 219 -8.29 -16.12 -21.93
N GLU A 220 -7.47 -16.97 -21.31
CA GLU A 220 -7.93 -18.16 -20.58
C GLU A 220 -8.17 -17.87 -19.09
N ILE A 221 -7.25 -17.14 -18.46
CA ILE A 221 -7.23 -16.94 -17.01
C ILE A 221 -7.94 -15.64 -16.59
N GLY A 222 -8.10 -14.66 -17.48
CA GLY A 222 -8.80 -13.41 -17.21
C GLY A 222 -10.19 -13.61 -16.57
N PRO A 223 -11.10 -14.40 -17.17
CA PRO A 223 -12.42 -14.66 -16.58
C PRO A 223 -12.36 -15.32 -15.20
N ARG A 224 -11.39 -16.21 -14.97
CA ARG A 224 -11.18 -16.90 -13.69
C ARG A 224 -10.70 -15.94 -12.61
N ILE A 225 -9.80 -15.01 -12.95
CA ILE A 225 -9.35 -13.95 -12.03
C ILE A 225 -10.53 -13.09 -11.60
N VAL A 226 -11.40 -12.68 -12.55
CA VAL A 226 -12.57 -11.85 -12.24
C VAL A 226 -13.49 -12.53 -11.23
N ALA A 227 -13.84 -13.81 -11.46
CA ALA A 227 -14.66 -14.58 -10.55
C ALA A 227 -13.98 -14.75 -9.17
N THR A 228 -12.71 -15.15 -9.15
CA THR A 228 -11.94 -15.35 -7.91
C THR A 228 -11.85 -14.07 -7.08
N ARG A 229 -11.64 -12.93 -7.76
CA ARG A 229 -11.58 -11.61 -7.13
C ARG A 229 -12.92 -11.21 -6.52
N GLN A 230 -14.03 -11.51 -7.21
CA GLN A 230 -15.37 -11.26 -6.69
C GLN A 230 -15.64 -12.11 -5.45
N ASP A 231 -15.42 -13.42 -5.53
CA ASP A 231 -15.64 -14.36 -4.42
C ASP A 231 -14.84 -13.96 -3.18
N ALA A 232 -13.56 -13.61 -3.36
CA ALA A 232 -12.69 -13.14 -2.29
C ALA A 232 -13.20 -11.85 -1.65
N ARG A 233 -13.65 -10.89 -2.47
CA ARG A 233 -14.21 -9.64 -1.97
C ARG A 233 -15.52 -9.85 -1.19
N GLU A 234 -16.36 -10.77 -1.65
CA GLU A 234 -17.61 -11.13 -0.95
C GLU A 234 -17.32 -11.82 0.39
N ARG A 235 -16.33 -12.72 0.42
CA ARG A 235 -15.92 -13.44 1.63
C ARG A 235 -15.28 -12.55 2.69
N HIS A 236 -14.39 -11.64 2.29
CA HIS A 236 -13.59 -10.83 3.21
C HIS A 236 -14.12 -9.39 3.38
N GLY A 237 -15.10 -8.96 2.58
CA GLY A 237 -15.61 -7.58 2.56
C GLY A 237 -14.69 -6.56 1.89
N TRP A 238 -13.45 -6.96 1.56
CA TRP A 238 -12.45 -6.14 0.88
C TRP A 238 -11.52 -7.02 0.05
N ILE A 239 -10.84 -6.42 -0.92
CA ILE A 239 -9.76 -7.07 -1.67
C ILE A 239 -8.69 -6.04 -2.03
N MET A 240 -7.44 -6.47 -2.00
CA MET A 240 -6.32 -5.75 -2.60
C MET A 240 -5.56 -6.73 -3.48
N ASP A 241 -5.48 -6.39 -4.76
CA ASP A 241 -4.82 -7.17 -5.78
C ASP A 241 -3.86 -6.30 -6.60
N SER A 242 -2.88 -6.97 -7.20
CA SER A 242 -1.98 -6.39 -8.19
C SER A 242 -1.63 -7.46 -9.22
N TYR A 243 -1.22 -7.03 -10.40
CA TYR A 243 -0.86 -7.96 -11.45
C TYR A 243 0.24 -7.44 -12.35
N ILE A 244 1.01 -8.37 -12.90
CA ILE A 244 1.99 -8.13 -13.95
C ILE A 244 1.40 -8.68 -15.25
N LEU A 245 1.50 -7.91 -16.32
CA LEU A 245 1.21 -8.35 -17.67
C LEU A 245 2.51 -8.33 -18.46
N LYS A 246 2.76 -9.41 -19.20
CA LYS A 246 3.82 -9.45 -20.22
C LYS A 246 3.24 -9.82 -21.56
N ARG A 247 3.67 -9.14 -22.62
CA ARG A 247 3.48 -9.62 -23.99
C ARG A 247 4.53 -10.68 -24.30
N SER A 248 4.10 -11.76 -24.94
CA SER A 248 5.06 -12.63 -25.61
C SER A 248 5.52 -11.92 -26.90
N PRO A 249 6.83 -11.89 -27.20
CA PRO A 249 7.32 -11.40 -28.48
C PRO A 249 6.78 -12.21 -29.67
#